data_AF-A0A166JPA2-F1
#
_entry.id   AF-A0A166JPA2-F1
#
_cell.length_a   1.000
_cell.length_b   1.000
_cell.length_c   1.000
_cell.angle_alpha   90.00
_cell.angle_beta   90.00
_cell.angle_gamma   90.00
#
_symmetry.space_group_name_H-M   'P 1'
#
loop_
_entity.id
_entity.type
_entity.pdbx_description
1 polymer ?
#
loop_
_entity_poly.entity_id
_entity_poly.type
_entity_poly.pdbx_seq_one_letter_code
_entity_poly.pdbx_strand_id
1 'polypeptide(L)'
;MSTEPPPAYISTVHDDTHRGKWPNDLSIMSMGNRPNLIGYLEHHVPTTDGSFSICLAGGNGVFVQKAFYESIPKEHRPPLNTENKGHVSFLTGGSQETLGSTLLPILLTDASNGQKFRLILYANVLENLLIPVFIGQSPETVPFLESQSWGGSGPTYTFNFDGRRIKVKGV
;
A
#
# COMPACT_ATOMS: atom_id res chain seq x y z
N MET A 1 4.32 -38.76 -15.29
CA MET A 1 3.48 -37.87 -14.47
C MET A 1 4.38 -36.74 -14.03
N SER A 2 4.15 -35.52 -14.52
CA SER A 2 5.01 -34.37 -14.18
C SER A 2 4.66 -33.90 -12.77
N THR A 3 5.56 -34.08 -11.82
CA THR A 3 5.52 -33.41 -10.51
C THR A 3 6.13 -32.03 -10.69
N GLU A 4 5.37 -31.11 -11.29
CA GLU A 4 5.70 -29.69 -11.15
C GLU A 4 5.58 -29.34 -9.66
N PRO A 5 6.62 -28.72 -9.06
CA PRO A 5 6.49 -28.20 -7.71
C PRO A 5 5.31 -27.22 -7.68
N PRO A 6 4.50 -27.23 -6.60
CA PRO A 6 3.42 -26.26 -6.46
C PRO A 6 3.99 -24.83 -6.64
N PRO A 7 3.24 -23.90 -7.25
CA PRO A 7 3.70 -22.53 -7.44
C PRO A 7 4.24 -21.98 -6.12
N ALA A 8 5.36 -21.25 -6.17
CA ALA A 8 5.91 -20.62 -4.97
C ALA A 8 4.81 -19.76 -4.34
N TYR A 9 4.27 -20.20 -3.21
CA TYR A 9 3.24 -19.46 -2.49
C TYR A 9 3.81 -18.08 -2.16
N ILE A 10 3.26 -17.03 -2.78
CA ILE A 10 3.61 -15.66 -2.42
C ILE A 10 3.14 -15.46 -0.99
N SER A 11 4.10 -15.31 -0.08
CA SER A 11 3.83 -15.01 1.32
C SER A 11 2.88 -13.81 1.41
N THR A 12 1.72 -13.98 2.02
CA THR A 12 0.71 -12.93 2.16
C THR A 12 0.68 -12.43 3.61
N VAL A 13 0.72 -11.11 3.78
CA VAL A 13 0.55 -10.39 5.04
C VAL A 13 -0.57 -9.36 4.87
N HIS A 14 -1.25 -9.03 5.96
CA HIS A 14 -2.34 -8.05 5.98
C HIS A 14 -1.92 -6.87 6.85
N ASP A 15 -2.40 -5.66 6.52
CA ASP A 15 -2.40 -4.58 7.51
C ASP A 15 -3.33 -4.91 8.68
N ASP A 16 -3.20 -4.20 9.80
CA ASP A 16 -3.92 -4.51 11.05
C ASP A 16 -5.46 -4.39 10.92
N THR A 17 -5.97 -3.95 9.77
CA THR A 17 -7.41 -3.88 9.51
C THR A 17 -8.08 -5.25 9.42
N HIS A 18 -7.32 -6.33 9.11
CA HIS A 18 -7.82 -7.70 9.25
C HIS A 18 -8.25 -8.05 10.69
N ARG A 19 -7.82 -7.26 11.68
CA ARG A 19 -8.19 -7.37 13.10
C ARG A 19 -9.30 -6.41 13.51
N GLY A 20 -9.98 -5.77 12.55
CA GLY A 20 -11.07 -4.83 12.80
C GLY A 20 -10.62 -3.46 13.32
N LYS A 21 -9.33 -3.11 13.18
CA LYS A 21 -8.82 -1.78 13.51
C LYS A 21 -8.88 -0.90 12.27
N TRP A 22 -9.60 0.21 12.37
CA TRP A 22 -9.70 1.19 11.29
C TRP A 22 -9.13 2.52 11.77
N PRO A 23 -8.39 3.26 10.92
CA PRO A 23 -8.04 4.64 11.25
C PRO A 23 -9.31 5.48 11.32
N ASN A 24 -9.55 6.15 12.45
CA ASN A 24 -10.78 6.93 12.67
C ASN A 24 -10.71 8.35 12.07
N ASP A 25 -9.50 8.90 11.95
CA ASP A 25 -9.27 10.27 11.47
C ASP A 25 -8.37 10.28 10.23
N LEU A 26 -8.96 10.04 9.05
CA LEU A 26 -8.21 9.96 7.80
C LEU A 26 -7.56 11.30 7.45
N SER A 27 -6.26 11.29 7.19
CA SER A 27 -5.52 12.51 6.87
C SER A 27 -4.29 12.26 5.99
N ILE A 28 -3.95 13.26 5.17
CA ILE A 28 -2.70 13.32 4.42
C ILE A 28 -1.96 14.58 4.90
N MET A 29 -0.96 14.36 5.77
CA MET A 29 -0.27 15.41 6.52
C MET A 29 1.14 15.71 5.96
N SER A 30 1.40 15.34 4.71
CA SER A 30 2.70 15.50 4.07
C SER A 30 2.59 16.23 2.74
N MET A 31 3.50 17.20 2.51
CA MET A 31 3.75 17.78 1.17
C MET A 31 4.68 16.91 0.33
N GLY A 32 5.24 15.84 0.92
CA GLY A 32 6.17 14.94 0.27
C GLY A 32 5.47 14.02 -0.71
N ASN A 33 5.14 14.51 -1.90
CA ASN A 33 4.68 13.70 -3.03
C ASN A 33 5.82 12.88 -3.66
N ARG A 34 6.98 12.74 -2.99
CA ARG A 34 8.10 11.96 -3.51
C ARG A 34 7.87 10.50 -3.15
N PRO A 35 7.73 9.61 -4.14
CA PRO A 35 7.74 8.17 -3.90
C PRO A 35 8.96 7.79 -3.09
N ASN A 36 8.78 6.88 -2.15
CA ASN A 36 9.88 6.35 -1.35
C ASN A 36 9.83 4.83 -1.24
N LEU A 37 8.89 4.19 -1.94
CA LEU A 37 8.75 2.75 -2.07
C LEU A 37 8.27 2.41 -3.50
N ILE A 38 8.66 1.25 -4.01
CA ILE A 38 8.09 0.65 -5.22
C ILE A 38 7.23 -0.54 -4.81
N GLY A 39 5.98 -0.53 -5.26
CA GLY A 39 5.09 -1.69 -5.24
C GLY A 39 4.91 -2.28 -6.62
N TYR A 40 4.36 -3.49 -6.68
CA TYR A 40 3.95 -4.12 -7.93
C TYR A 40 2.53 -4.67 -7.81
N LEU A 41 1.74 -4.55 -8.87
CA LEU A 41 0.49 -5.26 -9.00
C LEU A 41 0.78 -6.73 -9.32
N GLU A 42 -0.01 -7.64 -8.75
CA GLU A 42 0.06 -9.07 -9.11
C GLU A 42 -0.55 -9.33 -10.49
N HIS A 43 -1.63 -8.62 -10.79
CA HIS A 43 -2.29 -8.63 -12.10
C HIS A 43 -2.25 -7.23 -12.67
N HIS A 44 -1.57 -7.08 -13.80
CA HIS A 44 -1.43 -5.82 -14.52
C HIS A 44 -1.62 -6.07 -16.01
N VAL A 45 -1.88 -4.98 -16.74
CA VAL A 45 -1.95 -5.05 -18.20
C VAL A 45 -0.59 -5.48 -18.79
N PRO A 46 -0.57 -6.21 -19.93
CA PRO A 46 0.69 -6.70 -20.52
C PRO A 46 1.68 -5.59 -20.95
N THR A 47 1.22 -4.34 -21.03
CA THR A 47 2.02 -3.20 -21.47
C THR A 47 2.84 -2.56 -20.35
N THR A 48 2.71 -3.02 -19.11
CA THR A 48 3.49 -2.56 -17.96
C THR A 48 4.11 -3.75 -17.24
N ASP A 49 5.10 -3.51 -16.38
CA ASP A 49 5.65 -4.51 -15.46
C ASP A 49 4.89 -4.54 -14.11
N GLY A 50 3.75 -3.83 -14.06
CA GLY A 50 2.92 -3.67 -12.88
C GLY A 50 3.54 -2.81 -11.77
N SER A 51 4.71 -2.21 -11.97
CA SER A 51 5.36 -1.39 -10.95
C SER A 51 4.63 -0.06 -10.74
N PHE A 52 4.61 0.42 -9.50
CA PHE A 52 4.05 1.73 -9.15
C PHE A 52 4.72 2.32 -7.93
N SER A 53 4.62 3.65 -7.84
CA SER A 53 5.16 4.44 -6.74
C SER A 53 4.23 4.43 -5.52
N ILE A 54 4.82 4.22 -4.34
CA ILE A 54 4.16 4.38 -3.05
C ILE A 54 4.86 5.51 -2.30
N CYS A 55 4.08 6.44 -1.74
CA CYS A 55 4.58 7.38 -0.74
C CYS A 55 4.13 6.94 0.65
N LEU A 56 5.10 6.66 1.50
CA LEU A 56 4.90 6.43 2.93
C LEU A 56 5.34 7.71 3.68
N ALA A 57 4.38 8.47 4.22
CA ALA A 57 4.67 9.76 4.85
C ALA A 57 3.65 10.13 5.95
N GLY A 58 3.83 11.28 6.61
CA GLY A 58 2.94 11.74 7.68
C GLY A 58 1.48 11.82 7.25
N GLY A 59 0.59 11.23 8.05
CA GLY A 59 -0.84 11.12 7.78
C GLY A 59 -1.42 9.88 8.45
N ASN A 60 -2.72 9.66 8.27
CA ASN A 60 -3.45 8.52 8.81
C ASN A 60 -4.38 7.95 7.72
N GLY A 61 -4.26 6.67 7.45
CA GLY A 61 -4.98 5.93 6.41
C GLY A 61 -4.10 5.53 5.23
N VAL A 62 -4.56 4.52 4.50
CA VAL A 62 -4.04 4.18 3.17
C VAL A 62 -4.98 4.78 2.14
N PHE A 63 -4.40 5.43 1.12
CA PHE A 63 -5.14 6.06 0.04
C PHE A 63 -4.64 5.60 -1.31
N VAL A 64 -5.56 5.43 -2.23
CA VAL A 64 -5.31 4.96 -3.60
C VAL A 64 -5.95 5.91 -4.57
N GLN A 65 -5.21 6.26 -5.62
CA GLN A 65 -5.76 7.03 -6.73
C GLN A 65 -6.75 6.17 -7.53
N LYS A 66 -7.93 6.71 -7.84
CA LYS A 66 -8.95 6.05 -8.68
C LYS A 66 -8.39 5.53 -10.00
N ALA A 67 -7.63 6.35 -10.73
CA ALA A 67 -7.03 5.95 -12.00
C ALA A 67 -6.10 4.73 -11.85
N PHE A 68 -5.33 4.65 -10.76
CA PHE A 68 -4.50 3.49 -10.45
C PHE A 68 -5.35 2.26 -10.11
N TYR A 69 -6.38 2.40 -9.27
CA TYR A 69 -7.32 1.32 -8.97
C TYR A 69 -8.00 0.79 -10.24
N GLU A 70 -8.41 1.69 -11.14
CA GLU A 70 -9.04 1.35 -12.41
C GLU A 70 -8.07 0.77 -13.45
N SER A 71 -6.76 0.90 -13.25
CA SER A 71 -5.74 0.27 -14.10
C SER A 71 -5.64 -1.24 -13.88
N ILE A 72 -6.13 -1.75 -12.74
CA ILE A 72 -6.18 -3.19 -12.46
C ILE A 72 -7.23 -3.84 -13.38
N PRO A 73 -6.89 -4.94 -14.08
CA PRO A 73 -7.84 -5.68 -14.92
C PRO A 73 -9.12 -6.00 -14.16
N LYS A 74 -10.28 -5.86 -14.82
CA LYS A 74 -11.60 -5.88 -14.16
C LYS A 74 -11.86 -7.17 -13.40
N GLU A 75 -11.43 -8.29 -13.95
CA GLU A 75 -11.52 -9.64 -13.40
C GLU A 75 -10.67 -9.86 -12.14
N HIS A 76 -9.64 -9.02 -11.93
CA HIS A 76 -8.73 -9.07 -10.79
C HIS A 76 -8.88 -7.88 -9.85
N ARG A 77 -9.71 -6.90 -10.21
CA ARG A 77 -9.90 -5.68 -9.45
C ARG A 77 -10.70 -5.98 -8.18
N PRO A 78 -10.15 -5.67 -6.98
CA PRO A 78 -10.88 -5.83 -5.74
C PRO A 78 -12.18 -5.02 -5.73
N PRO A 79 -13.27 -5.50 -5.12
CA PRO A 79 -14.54 -4.77 -5.08
C PRO A 79 -14.41 -3.48 -4.26
N LEU A 80 -15.00 -2.39 -4.77
CA LEU A 80 -15.10 -1.13 -4.06
C LEU A 80 -16.35 -1.14 -3.16
N ASN A 81 -16.16 -1.01 -1.85
CA ASN A 81 -17.24 -0.79 -0.91
C ASN A 81 -17.55 0.71 -0.80
N THR A 82 -18.76 1.11 -1.18
CA THR A 82 -19.20 2.52 -1.16
C THR A 82 -20.16 2.84 -0.01
N GLU A 83 -20.44 1.88 0.88
CA GLU A 83 -21.40 2.05 1.98
C GLU A 83 -20.88 2.99 3.07
N ASN A 84 -19.57 2.95 3.34
CA ASN A 84 -18.93 3.76 4.37
C ASN A 84 -17.83 4.62 3.74
N LYS A 85 -18.20 5.81 3.29
CA LYS A 85 -17.24 6.79 2.79
C LYS A 85 -16.55 7.49 3.95
N GLY A 86 -15.24 7.69 3.81
CA GLY A 86 -14.42 8.40 4.78
C GLY A 86 -14.28 9.88 4.43
N HIS A 87 -14.01 10.71 5.43
CA HIS A 87 -13.63 12.10 5.23
C HIS A 87 -12.13 12.24 5.42
N VAL A 88 -11.43 12.75 4.40
CA VAL A 88 -9.97 12.89 4.40
C VAL A 88 -9.60 14.36 4.51
N SER A 89 -8.84 14.70 5.55
CA SER A 89 -8.29 16.04 5.75
C SER A 89 -6.90 16.15 5.14
N PHE A 90 -6.63 17.22 4.40
CA PHE A 90 -5.30 17.50 3.84
C PHE A 90 -4.57 18.56 4.65
N LEU A 91 -3.24 18.47 4.72
CA LEU A 91 -2.38 19.46 5.38
C LEU A 91 -2.64 20.90 4.93
N THR A 92 -3.01 21.08 3.66
CA THR A 92 -3.28 22.39 3.05
C THR A 92 -4.62 23.02 3.49
N GLY A 93 -5.35 22.36 4.40
CA GLY A 93 -6.64 22.84 4.93
C GLY A 93 -7.85 22.45 4.08
N GLY A 94 -7.66 21.78 2.94
CA GLY A 94 -8.75 21.19 2.17
C GLY A 94 -9.19 19.85 2.74
N SER A 95 -10.33 19.35 2.25
CA SER A 95 -10.77 17.98 2.52
C SER A 95 -11.43 17.36 1.30
N GLN A 96 -11.52 16.02 1.32
CA GLN A 96 -12.18 15.23 0.29
C GLN A 96 -12.90 14.04 0.92
N GLU A 97 -14.07 13.72 0.38
CA GLU A 97 -14.75 12.45 0.67
C GLU A 97 -14.16 11.32 -0.19
N THR A 98 -13.97 10.14 0.41
CA THR A 98 -13.53 8.96 -0.32
C THR A 98 -14.64 8.46 -1.24
N LEU A 99 -14.29 7.83 -2.36
CA LEU A 99 -15.26 7.15 -3.22
C LEU A 99 -15.79 5.87 -2.58
N GLY A 100 -14.99 5.30 -1.68
CA GLY A 100 -15.21 4.05 -0.99
C GLY A 100 -13.90 3.47 -0.49
N SER A 101 -13.94 2.24 -0.03
CA SER A 101 -12.77 1.50 0.45
C SER A 101 -12.66 0.13 -0.20
N THR A 102 -11.45 -0.43 -0.19
CA THR A 102 -11.16 -1.73 -0.78
C THR A 102 -9.99 -2.42 -0.09
N LEU A 103 -9.94 -3.75 -0.14
CA LEU A 103 -8.75 -4.51 0.22
C LEU A 103 -7.85 -4.62 -1.01
N LEU A 104 -6.83 -3.77 -1.09
CA LEU A 104 -5.89 -3.70 -2.21
C LEU A 104 -4.70 -4.65 -1.95
N PRO A 105 -4.53 -5.73 -2.73
CA PRO A 105 -3.30 -6.52 -2.71
C PRO A 105 -2.20 -5.81 -3.50
N ILE A 106 -1.03 -5.65 -2.88
CA ILE A 106 0.18 -5.16 -3.52
C ILE A 106 1.34 -6.12 -3.26
N LEU A 107 2.32 -6.15 -4.15
CA LEU A 107 3.56 -6.88 -3.94
C LEU A 107 4.68 -5.91 -3.58
N LEU A 108 5.44 -6.26 -2.55
CA LEU A 108 6.67 -5.59 -2.16
C LEU A 108 7.83 -6.59 -2.25
N THR A 109 9.05 -6.08 -2.42
CA THR A 109 10.25 -6.93 -2.52
C THR A 109 11.03 -6.89 -1.21
N ASP A 110 11.30 -8.05 -0.62
CA ASP A 110 12.21 -8.19 0.51
C ASP A 110 13.66 -7.96 0.03
N ALA A 111 14.27 -6.90 0.52
CA ALA A 111 15.63 -6.51 0.18
C ALA A 111 16.70 -7.51 0.64
N SER A 112 16.35 -8.43 1.54
CA SER A 112 17.28 -9.40 2.14
C SER A 112 17.50 -10.62 1.23
N ASN A 113 16.47 -11.03 0.48
CA ASN A 113 16.47 -12.25 -0.34
C ASN A 113 15.94 -12.03 -1.77
N GLY A 114 15.47 -10.83 -2.11
CA GLY A 114 14.91 -10.48 -3.41
C GLY A 114 13.51 -11.05 -3.69
N GLN A 115 12.90 -11.77 -2.75
CA GLN A 115 11.60 -12.38 -2.94
C GLN A 115 10.47 -11.36 -2.79
N LYS A 116 9.45 -11.50 -3.62
CA LYS A 116 8.21 -10.72 -3.49
C LYS A 116 7.32 -11.33 -2.41
N PHE A 117 6.65 -10.47 -1.65
CA PHE A 117 5.59 -10.84 -0.73
C PHE A 117 4.36 -9.97 -0.98
N ARG A 118 3.17 -10.51 -0.73
CA ARG A 118 1.90 -9.81 -0.88
C ARG A 118 1.56 -9.12 0.42
N LEU A 119 1.24 -7.83 0.34
CA LEU A 119 0.66 -7.04 1.41
C LEU A 119 -0.76 -6.64 1.00
N ILE A 120 -1.74 -6.99 1.81
CA ILE A 120 -3.13 -6.58 1.62
C ILE A 120 -3.39 -5.36 2.49
N LEU A 121 -3.71 -4.24 1.85
CA LEU A 121 -3.98 -2.96 2.49
C LEU A 121 -5.46 -2.63 2.42
N TYR A 122 -6.07 -2.16 3.50
CA TYR A 122 -7.34 -1.48 3.43
C TYR A 122 -7.14 -0.05 2.95
N ALA A 123 -7.42 0.16 1.67
CA ALA A 123 -7.20 1.43 0.99
C ALA A 123 -8.52 2.18 0.78
N ASN A 124 -8.48 3.48 1.04
CA ASN A 124 -9.53 4.41 0.69
C ASN A 124 -9.27 4.96 -0.72
N VAL A 125 -10.25 4.87 -1.61
CA VAL A 125 -10.10 5.35 -2.99
C VAL A 125 -10.44 6.82 -3.07
N LEU A 126 -9.53 7.62 -3.62
CA LEU A 126 -9.68 9.05 -3.85
C LEU A 126 -9.74 9.34 -5.35
N GLU A 127 -10.60 10.30 -5.73
CA GLU A 127 -10.71 10.76 -7.12
C GLU A 127 -9.38 11.30 -7.64
N ASN A 128 -8.76 12.23 -6.90
CA ASN A 128 -7.57 12.97 -7.33
C ASN A 128 -6.45 12.89 -6.29
N LEU A 129 -5.73 11.76 -6.28
CA LEU A 129 -4.47 11.63 -5.55
C LEU A 129 -3.30 11.80 -6.53
N LEU A 130 -2.27 12.58 -6.16
CA LEU A 130 -1.13 12.89 -7.03
C LEU A 130 -0.13 11.72 -7.22
N ILE A 131 -0.28 10.67 -6.41
CA ILE A 131 0.53 9.46 -6.43
C ILE A 131 -0.39 8.23 -6.48
N PRO A 132 0.01 7.10 -7.07
CA PRO A 132 -0.85 5.92 -7.13
C PRO A 132 -1.30 5.43 -5.75
N VAL A 133 -0.39 5.41 -4.78
CA VAL A 133 -0.66 4.97 -3.40
C VAL A 133 0.03 5.86 -2.39
N PHE A 134 -0.72 6.29 -1.37
CA PHE A 134 -0.20 6.97 -0.18
C PHE A 134 -0.50 6.12 1.05
N ILE A 135 0.48 5.97 1.95
CA ILE A 135 0.34 5.27 3.22
C ILE A 135 0.72 6.26 4.34
N GLY A 136 -0.22 6.54 5.24
CA GLY A 136 0.02 7.34 6.43
C GLY A 136 0.94 6.63 7.42
N GLN A 137 2.00 7.30 7.85
CA GLN A 137 2.93 6.85 8.89
C GLN A 137 2.37 7.16 10.29
N SER A 138 1.18 6.65 10.60
CA SER A 138 0.64 6.64 11.95
C SER A 138 0.73 5.23 12.56
N PRO A 139 0.83 5.12 13.89
CA PRO A 139 0.73 3.82 14.56
C PRO A 139 -0.58 3.08 14.27
N GLU A 140 -1.65 3.79 13.91
CA GLU A 140 -2.95 3.20 13.55
C GLU A 140 -2.96 2.59 12.15
N THR A 141 -2.23 3.19 11.20
CA THR A 141 -2.24 2.79 9.78
C THR A 141 -1.15 1.77 9.46
N VAL A 142 0.04 1.96 10.03
CA VAL A 142 1.18 1.06 9.83
C VAL A 142 1.80 0.65 11.17
N PRO A 143 1.05 -0.03 12.06
CA PRO A 143 1.61 -0.51 13.34
C PRO A 143 2.79 -1.46 13.15
N PHE A 144 2.87 -2.08 11.97
CA PHE A 144 3.93 -2.99 11.57
C PHE A 144 5.18 -2.27 11.04
N LEU A 145 5.20 -0.94 10.86
CA LEU A 145 6.44 -0.25 10.51
C LEU A 145 7.32 -0.13 11.77
N GLU A 146 8.38 -0.93 11.84
CA GLU A 146 9.29 -0.98 12.99
C GLU A 146 10.35 0.12 12.94
N SER A 147 10.93 0.37 11.76
CA SER A 147 11.95 1.42 11.61
C SER A 147 12.10 1.91 10.17
N GLN A 148 12.61 3.14 10.05
CA GLN A 148 13.05 3.75 8.80
C GLN A 148 14.49 4.23 8.98
N SER A 149 15.38 3.86 8.06
CA SER A 149 16.77 4.33 8.04
C SER A 149 17.11 4.96 6.69
N TRP A 150 18.00 5.94 6.71
CA TRP A 150 18.49 6.63 5.51
C TRP A 150 19.99 6.35 5.37
N GLY A 151 20.39 5.83 4.21
CA GLY A 151 21.79 5.55 3.89
C GLY A 151 22.16 5.98 2.48
N GLY A 152 23.43 5.79 2.10
CA GLY A 152 23.93 6.17 0.77
C GLY A 152 23.24 5.47 -0.40
N SER A 153 22.53 4.36 -0.15
CA SER A 153 21.74 3.61 -1.13
C SER A 153 20.24 3.93 -1.11
N GLY A 154 19.81 4.99 -0.40
CA GLY A 154 18.40 5.37 -0.25
C GLY A 154 17.77 4.92 1.08
N PRO A 155 16.47 5.20 1.29
CA PRO A 155 15.77 4.81 2.50
C PRO A 155 15.56 3.30 2.56
N THR A 156 15.54 2.74 3.76
CA THR A 156 15.15 1.35 4.03
C THR A 156 14.08 1.32 5.11
N TYR A 157 13.03 0.54 4.87
CA TYR A 157 11.91 0.35 5.76
C TYR A 157 11.95 -1.07 6.30
N THR A 158 11.89 -1.21 7.63
CA THR A 158 11.74 -2.51 8.28
C THR A 158 10.31 -2.64 8.75
N PHE A 159 9.59 -3.61 8.20
CA PHE A 159 8.27 -3.98 8.64
C PHE A 159 8.33 -5.22 9.52
N ASN A 160 7.62 -5.23 10.64
CA ASN A 160 7.47 -6.36 11.54
C ASN A 160 6.01 -6.80 11.55
N PHE A 161 5.73 -7.87 10.81
CA PHE A 161 4.41 -8.51 10.77
C PHE A 161 4.41 -9.69 11.75
N ASP A 162 3.88 -9.48 12.95
CA ASP A 162 3.74 -10.53 13.99
C ASP A 162 5.04 -11.30 14.28
N GLY A 163 6.17 -10.58 14.43
CA GLY A 163 7.49 -11.15 14.70
C GLY A 163 8.30 -11.47 13.45
N ARG A 164 7.69 -11.41 12.26
CA ARG A 164 8.39 -11.52 10.98
C ARG A 164 8.87 -10.16 10.51
N ARG A 165 10.18 -9.95 10.60
CA ARG A 165 10.85 -8.75 10.09
C ARG A 165 11.15 -8.88 8.60
N ILE A 166 10.66 -7.95 7.80
CA ILE A 166 10.90 -7.83 6.36
C ILE A 166 11.48 -6.46 6.07
N LYS A 167 12.59 -6.41 5.33
CA LYS A 167 13.21 -5.15 4.91
C LYS A 167 12.82 -4.81 3.49
N VAL A 168 12.40 -3.59 3.24
CA VAL A 168 12.06 -3.09 1.90
C VAL A 168 12.92 -1.87 1.62
N LYS A 169 13.62 -1.88 0.48
CA LYS A 169 14.38 -0.72 -0.01
C LYS A 169 13.43 0.27 -0.64
N GLY A 170 13.64 1.54 -0.33
CA GLY A 170 13.00 2.64 -1.02
C GLY A 170 13.73 3.08 -2.27
N VAL A 171 13.18 4.12 -2.91
CA VAL A 171 13.70 4.76 -4.13
C VAL A 171 14.30 6.13 -3.87
#